data_AF-N1ZT07-F1
#
_entry.id   AF-N1ZT07-F1
#
_cell.length_a   1.000
_cell.length_b   1.000
_cell.length_c   1.000
_cell.angle_alpha   90.00
_cell.angle_beta   90.00
_cell.angle_gamma   90.00
#
_symmetry.space_group_name_H-M   'P 1'
#
loop_
_entity.id
_entity.type
_entity.pdbx_description
1 polymer ?
#
loop_
_entity_poly.entity_id
_entity_poly.type
_entity_poly.pdbx_seq_one_letter_code
_entity_poly.pdbx_strand_id
1 'polypeptide(L)'
;METLGMAPGVIGVAARIFITWEDVMELLGCRKSKAYKIVHEVNECAKKKGNSPFPSGKANKYLFSEIYGIPIEEVNRVISNR
;
A
#
# COMPACT_ATOMS: atom_id res chain seq x y z
N MET A 1 -4.39 22.47 -14.17
CA MET A 1 -4.50 21.00 -14.13
C MET A 1 -5.76 20.72 -13.33
N GLU A 2 -6.90 20.65 -14.01
CA GLU A 2 -8.18 20.42 -13.34
C GLU A 2 -8.15 19.04 -12.71
N THR A 3 -8.28 19.00 -11.39
CA THR A 3 -8.17 17.81 -10.58
C THR A 3 -9.42 16.97 -10.82
N LEU A 4 -9.30 15.92 -11.63
CA LEU A 4 -10.37 14.94 -11.91
C LEU A 4 -11.07 14.41 -10.65
N GLY A 5 -10.41 14.48 -9.48
CA GLY A 5 -10.97 14.14 -8.17
C GLY A 5 -12.02 15.10 -7.60
N MET A 6 -12.19 16.30 -8.17
CA MET A 6 -13.12 17.33 -7.66
C MET A 6 -14.37 17.51 -8.54
N ALA A 7 -14.54 16.67 -9.57
CA ALA A 7 -15.70 16.75 -10.44
C ALA A 7 -16.99 16.35 -9.68
N PRO A 8 -18.13 17.02 -9.93
CA PRO A 8 -19.41 16.64 -9.34
C PRO A 8 -19.76 15.18 -9.66
N GLY A 9 -20.00 14.38 -8.62
CA GLY A 9 -20.28 12.95 -8.75
C GLY A 9 -19.09 12.01 -8.52
N VAL A 10 -17.88 12.55 -8.31
CA VAL A 10 -16.70 11.76 -7.93
C VAL A 10 -16.68 11.55 -6.41
N ILE A 11 -16.75 10.28 -6.00
CA ILE A 11 -16.75 9.88 -4.57
C ILE A 11 -15.33 9.97 -3.97
N GLY A 12 -14.28 9.90 -4.79
CA GLY A 12 -12.90 10.08 -4.38
C GLY A 12 -11.89 9.70 -5.47
N VAL A 13 -10.63 10.07 -5.28
CA VAL A 13 -9.53 9.67 -6.18
C VAL A 13 -9.14 8.22 -5.92
N ALA A 14 -8.97 7.44 -6.99
CA ALA A 14 -8.55 6.04 -6.87
C ALA A 14 -7.13 5.95 -6.28
N ALA A 15 -7.03 5.40 -5.07
CA ALA A 15 -5.75 5.15 -4.42
C ALA A 15 -4.96 4.04 -5.15
N ARG A 16 -3.63 4.21 -5.25
CA ARG A 16 -2.72 3.24 -5.91
C ARG A 16 -2.93 1.81 -5.38
N ILE A 17 -2.73 0.79 -6.21
CA ILE A 17 -2.95 -0.64 -5.83
C ILE A 17 -1.78 -1.27 -5.05
N PHE A 18 -0.71 -0.51 -4.82
CA PHE A 18 0.50 -0.98 -4.16
C PHE A 18 0.87 -0.06 -3.01
N ILE A 19 1.63 -0.62 -2.07
CA ILE A 19 2.26 0.09 -0.96
C ILE A 19 3.78 0.04 -1.14
N THR A 20 4.46 1.12 -0.76
CA THR A 20 5.93 1.23 -0.75
C THR A 20 6.49 1.14 0.67
N TRP A 21 7.81 0.97 0.80
CA TRP A 21 8.45 0.97 2.11
C TRP A 21 8.27 2.31 2.86
N GLU A 22 8.13 3.44 2.15
CA GLU A 22 7.89 4.75 2.78
C GLU A 22 6.50 4.80 3.42
N ASP A 23 5.48 4.30 2.71
CA ASP A 23 4.11 4.23 3.22
C ASP A 23 4.04 3.27 4.43
N VAL A 24 4.81 2.16 4.40
CA VAL A 24 4.95 1.24 5.53
C VAL A 24 5.64 1.90 6.73
N MET A 25 6.63 2.76 6.50
CA MET A 25 7.27 3.52 7.57
C MET A 25 6.26 4.48 8.23
N GLU A 26 5.41 5.12 7.45
CA GLU A 26 4.37 6.03 7.94
C GLU A 26 3.26 5.27 8.70
N LEU A 27 2.78 4.15 8.16
CA LEU A 27 1.72 3.34 8.79
C LEU A 27 2.16 2.65 10.08
N LEU A 28 3.42 2.20 10.16
CA LEU A 28 3.91 1.39 11.28
C LEU A 28 4.93 2.10 12.18
N GLY A 29 5.27 3.35 11.88
CA GLY A 29 6.27 4.13 12.63
C GLY A 29 7.65 3.47 12.67
N CYS A 30 8.02 2.72 11.64
CA CYS A 30 9.22 1.89 11.65
C CYS A 30 10.39 2.49 10.84
N ARG A 31 11.62 2.02 11.11
CA ARG A 31 12.80 2.42 10.34
C ARG A 31 12.80 1.77 8.95
N LYS A 32 13.47 2.41 7.98
CA LYS A 32 13.63 1.94 6.59
C LYS A 32 13.99 0.46 6.48
N SER A 33 14.96 -0.02 7.26
CA SER A 33 15.39 -1.43 7.22
C SER A 33 14.26 -2.41 7.57
N LYS A 34 13.39 -2.06 8.53
CA LYS A 34 12.23 -2.87 8.90
C LYS A 34 11.13 -2.77 7.85
N ALA A 35 10.86 -1.58 7.32
CA ALA A 35 9.87 -1.38 6.26
C ALA A 35 10.20 -2.17 4.99
N TYR A 36 11.47 -2.20 4.57
CA TYR A 36 11.91 -3.02 3.44
C TYR A 36 11.68 -4.51 3.67
N LYS A 37 11.96 -5.01 4.89
CA LYS A 37 11.70 -6.42 5.25
C LYS A 37 10.22 -6.75 5.16
N ILE A 38 9.36 -5.86 5.68
CA ILE A 38 7.91 -6.02 5.63
C ILE A 38 7.40 -6.09 4.17
N VAL A 39 7.85 -5.17 3.31
CA VAL A 39 7.49 -5.20 1.87
C VAL A 39 7.95 -6.50 1.22
N HIS A 40 9.13 -7.00 1.57
CA HIS A 40 9.65 -8.27 1.08
C HIS A 40 8.81 -9.46 1.58
N GLU A 41 8.50 -9.51 2.88
CA GLU A 41 7.66 -10.54 3.50
C GLU A 41 6.28 -10.63 2.83
N VAL A 42 5.63 -9.49 2.57
CA VAL A 42 4.33 -9.46 1.88
C VAL A 42 4.43 -10.05 0.47
N ASN A 43 5.49 -9.73 -0.28
CA ASN A 43 5.70 -10.32 -1.61
C ASN A 43 6.00 -11.82 -1.55
N GLU A 44 6.75 -12.29 -0.54
CA GLU A 44 6.97 -13.72 -0.33
C GLU A 44 5.67 -14.45 0.03
N CYS A 45 4.81 -13.84 0.85
CA CYS A 45 3.46 -14.32 1.12
C CYS A 45 2.60 -14.37 -0.15
N ALA A 46 2.71 -13.37 -1.03
CA ALA A 46 2.02 -13.35 -2.32
C ALA A 46 2.44 -14.53 -3.20
N LYS A 47 3.75 -14.78 -3.32
CA LYS A 47 4.29 -15.92 -4.07
C LYS A 47 3.77 -17.25 -3.53
N LYS A 48 3.77 -17.42 -2.20
CA LYS A 48 3.27 -18.64 -1.54
C LYS A 48 1.78 -18.88 -1.80
N LYS A 49 0.98 -17.81 -1.91
CA LYS A 49 -0.45 -17.88 -2.28
C LYS A 49 -0.68 -18.10 -3.79
N GLY A 50 0.37 -18.23 -4.60
CA GLY A 50 0.28 -18.39 -6.06
C GLY A 50 0.03 -17.09 -6.83
N ASN A 51 0.14 -15.93 -6.17
CA ASN A 51 -0.03 -14.63 -6.79
C ASN A 51 1.29 -14.08 -7.34
N SER A 52 1.20 -13.27 -8.40
CA SER A 52 2.36 -12.54 -8.94
C SER A 52 2.82 -11.46 -7.95
N PRO A 53 4.08 -11.49 -7.47
CA PRO A 53 4.61 -10.45 -6.59
C PRO A 53 4.77 -9.13 -7.34
N PHE A 54 4.77 -8.02 -6.60
CA PHE A 54 5.09 -6.72 -7.17
C PHE A 54 6.60 -6.55 -7.37
N PRO A 55 7.04 -5.62 -8.24
CA PRO A 55 8.44 -5.27 -8.39
C PRO A 55 9.10 -4.86 -7.06
N SER A 56 10.42 -4.94 -6.99
CA SER A 56 11.19 -4.60 -5.79
C SER A 56 10.83 -3.23 -5.21
N GLY A 57 10.64 -3.18 -3.89
CA GLY A 57 10.25 -1.97 -3.16
C GLY A 57 8.74 -1.67 -3.14
N LYS A 58 7.91 -2.49 -3.81
CA LYS A 58 6.45 -2.39 -3.81
C LYS A 58 5.82 -3.70 -3.34
N ALA A 59 4.69 -3.62 -2.68
CA ALA A 59 3.88 -4.79 -2.30
C ALA A 59 2.39 -4.54 -2.58
N ASN A 60 1.61 -5.61 -2.67
CA ASN A 60 0.15 -5.51 -2.81
C ASN A 60 -0.46 -4.93 -1.53
N LYS A 61 -1.18 -3.80 -1.63
CA LYS A 61 -1.76 -3.11 -0.46
C LYS A 61 -2.84 -3.92 0.25
N TYR A 62 -3.62 -4.71 -0.50
CA TYR A 62 -4.71 -5.53 0.05
C TYR A 62 -4.13 -6.69 0.86
N LEU A 63 -3.09 -7.33 0.34
CA LEU A 63 -2.40 -8.38 1.07
C LEU A 63 -1.67 -7.84 2.31
N PHE A 64 -1.08 -6.65 2.23
CA PHE A 64 -0.52 -5.97 3.39
C PHE A 64 -1.60 -5.70 4.46
N SER A 65 -2.74 -5.14 4.07
CA SER A 65 -3.88 -4.88 4.95
C SER A 65 -4.37 -6.17 5.64
N GLU A 66 -4.49 -7.27 4.90
CA GLU A 66 -4.87 -8.58 5.41
C GLU A 66 -3.84 -9.12 6.43
N ILE A 67 -2.55 -9.08 6.09
CA ILE A 67 -1.48 -9.66 6.93
C ILE A 67 -1.30 -8.90 8.24
N TYR A 68 -1.35 -7.56 8.20
CA TYR A 68 -1.09 -6.72 9.36
C TYR A 68 -2.36 -6.24 10.06
N GLY A 69 -3.55 -6.64 9.58
CA GLY A 69 -4.83 -6.30 10.18
C GLY A 69 -5.15 -4.80 10.16
N ILE A 70 -4.58 -4.05 9.21
CA ILE A 70 -4.78 -2.60 9.08
C ILE A 70 -5.95 -2.37 8.12
N PRO A 71 -6.99 -1.61 8.50
CA PRO A 71 -8.11 -1.30 7.60
C PRO A 71 -7.64 -0.71 6.26
N ILE A 72 -8.25 -1.14 5.16
CA ILE A 72 -7.84 -0.69 3.82
C ILE A 72 -8.04 0.82 3.63
N GLU A 73 -9.00 1.41 4.34
CA GLU A 73 -9.26 2.85 4.40
C GLU A 73 -8.06 3.60 4.99
N GLU A 74 -7.44 3.06 6.02
CA GLU A 74 -6.26 3.65 6.66
C GLU A 74 -5.04 3.57 5.74
N VAL A 75 -4.85 2.42 5.09
CA VAL A 75 -3.82 2.25 4.07
C VAL A 75 -4.04 3.23 2.91
N ASN A 76 -5.29 3.35 2.43
CA ASN A 76 -5.66 4.28 1.37
C ASN A 76 -5.43 5.74 1.77
N ARG A 77 -5.66 6.12 3.02
CA ARG A 77 -5.39 7.47 3.54
C ARG A 77 -3.91 7.83 3.41
N VAL A 78 -3.03 6.94 3.83
CA VAL A 78 -1.58 7.17 3.77
C VAL A 78 -1.07 7.23 2.33
N ILE A 79 -1.45 6.28 1.48
CA ILE A 79 -0.95 6.24 0.08
C ILE A 79 -1.52 7.35 -0.82
N SER A 80 -2.64 7.96 -0.43
CA SER A 80 -3.30 9.04 -1.21
C SER A 80 -2.82 10.43 -0.81
N ASN A 81 -2.27 10.61 0.39
CA ASN A 81 -1.73 11.87 0.88
C ASN A 81 -0.34 12.22 0.31
N ARG A 82 0.08 11.52 -0.74
CA ARG A 82 1.42 11.59 -1.32
C ARG A 82 1.37 11.42 -2.83
#